data_AF-A0A0R2JFT3-F1
#
_entry.id   AF-A0A0R2JFT3-F1
#
_cell.length_a   1.000
_cell.length_b   1.000
_cell.length_c   1.000
_cell.angle_alpha   90.00
_cell.angle_beta   90.00
_cell.angle_gamma   90.00
#
_symmetry.space_group_name_H-M   'P 1'
#
loop_
_entity.id
_entity.type
_entity.pdbx_description
1 polymer ?
#
loop_
_entity_poly.entity_id
_entity_poly.type
_entity_poly.pdbx_seq_one_letter_code
_entity_poly.pdbx_strand_id
1 'polypeptide(L)'
;MKNVDSKPWSFSWILEHIASAILLIGTVLAAATALTALIIGVEQLAAYAVTQHFINTYTNVYNNAFQTILWHFISIFVVVAFWSLLDTFTEEPEAIDD
;
A
#
# COMPACT_ATOMS: atom_id res chain seq x y z
N MET A 1 8.31 24.77 -0.26
CA MET A 1 9.33 24.19 -1.16
C MET A 1 9.23 24.94 -2.47
N LYS A 2 10.34 25.35 -3.09
CA LYS A 2 10.29 26.04 -4.38
C LYS A 2 9.97 24.97 -5.42
N ASN A 3 8.77 24.98 -6.00
CA ASN A 3 8.46 24.15 -7.16
C ASN A 3 9.45 24.55 -8.24
N VAL A 4 10.43 23.68 -8.49
CA VAL A 4 11.28 23.82 -9.66
C VAL A 4 10.40 23.32 -10.79
N ASP A 5 9.66 24.23 -11.43
CA ASP A 5 8.91 23.90 -12.63
C ASP A 5 9.92 23.53 -13.71
N SER A 6 10.28 22.25 -13.75
CA SER A 6 11.19 21.69 -14.72
C SER A 6 10.47 21.69 -16.06
N LYS A 7 11.14 22.20 -17.10
CA LYS A 7 10.55 22.29 -18.44
C LYS A 7 10.02 20.91 -18.84
N PRO A 8 8.77 20.78 -19.30
CA PRO A 8 8.22 19.50 -19.74
C PRO A 8 9.17 18.83 -20.73
N TRP A 9 9.38 17.52 -20.56
CA TRP A 9 10.30 16.71 -21.38
C TRP A 9 11.80 17.05 -21.26
N SER A 10 12.19 17.90 -20.31
CA SER A 10 13.61 18.05 -19.97
C SER A 10 14.15 16.82 -19.23
N PHE A 11 15.46 16.61 -19.29
CA PHE A 11 16.11 15.51 -18.58
C PHE A 11 15.85 15.56 -17.05
N SER A 12 15.84 16.75 -16.46
CA SER A 12 15.48 16.97 -15.06
C SER A 12 14.03 16.59 -14.77
N TRP A 13 13.09 16.97 -15.64
CA TRP A 13 11.68 16.62 -15.52
C TRP A 13 11.49 15.09 -15.55
N ILE A 14 12.15 14.39 -16.47
CA ILE A 14 12.08 12.92 -16.56
C ILE A 14 12.62 12.27 -15.28
N LEU A 15 13.77 12.73 -14.79
CA LEU A 15 14.38 12.22 -13.55
C LEU A 15 13.48 12.42 -12.33
N GLU A 16 12.84 13.59 -12.20
CA GLU A 16 11.89 13.87 -11.11
C GLU A 16 10.70 12.91 -11.15
N HIS A 17 10.14 12.64 -12.34
CA HIS A 17 9.02 11.71 -12.49
C HIS A 17 9.41 10.26 -12.19
N ILE A 18 10.60 9.83 -12.62
CA ILE A 18 11.13 8.51 -12.28
C ILE A 18 11.35 8.40 -10.76
N ALA A 19 11.95 9.41 -10.13
CA ALA A 19 12.17 9.43 -8.70
C ALA A 19 10.84 9.38 -7.92
N SER A 20 9.84 10.17 -8.35
CA SER A 20 8.49 10.15 -7.78
C SER A 20 7.83 8.79 -7.93
N ALA A 21 7.92 8.16 -9.11
CA ALA A 21 7.38 6.82 -9.34
C ALA A 21 8.04 5.75 -8.44
N ILE A 22 9.36 5.81 -8.26
CA ILE A 22 10.09 4.90 -7.36
C ILE A 22 9.63 5.09 -5.91
N LEU A 23 9.49 6.35 -5.47
CA LEU A 23 9.00 6.66 -4.13
C LEU A 23 7.57 6.14 -3.93
N LEU A 24 6.69 6.37 -4.90
CA LEU A 24 5.31 5.87 -4.88
C LEU A 24 5.26 4.34 -4.77
N ILE A 25 6.03 3.63 -5.58
CA ILE A 25 6.08 2.16 -5.51
C ILE A 25 6.59 1.70 -4.14
N GLY A 26 7.64 2.34 -3.63
CA GLY A 26 8.22 2.01 -2.33
C GLY A 26 7.24 2.22 -1.17
N THR A 27 6.54 3.36 -1.14
CA THR A 27 5.57 3.67 -0.08
C THR A 27 4.36 2.75 -0.14
N VAL A 28 3.83 2.48 -1.34
CA VAL A 28 2.72 1.54 -1.54
C VAL A 28 3.09 0.12 -1.10
N LEU A 29 4.29 -0.37 -1.45
CA LEU A 29 4.78 -1.68 -1.01
C LEU A 29 4.89 -1.76 0.51
N ALA A 30 5.43 -0.71 1.15
CA ALA A 30 5.57 -0.65 2.60
C ALA A 30 4.20 -0.65 3.29
N ALA A 31 3.27 0.20 2.82
CA ALA A 31 1.91 0.29 3.34
C ALA A 31 1.14 -1.04 3.19
N ALA A 32 1.25 -1.67 2.02
CA ALA A 32 0.59 -2.95 1.77
C ALA A 32 1.14 -4.07 2.68
N THR A 33 2.46 -4.12 2.86
CA THR A 33 3.11 -5.06 3.77
C THR A 33 2.65 -4.85 5.22
N ALA A 34 2.64 -3.60 5.69
CA ALA A 34 2.23 -3.25 7.04
C ALA A 34 0.78 -3.62 7.33
N LEU A 35 -0.13 -3.33 6.39
CA LEU A 35 -1.55 -3.66 6.56
C LEU A 35 -1.79 -5.17 6.48
N THR A 36 -1.08 -5.90 5.62
CA THR A 36 -1.12 -7.36 5.57
C THR A 36 -0.70 -7.97 6.90
N ALA A 37 0.42 -7.51 7.45
CA ALA A 37 0.92 -7.95 8.75
C ALA A 37 -0.05 -7.63 9.90
N LEU A 38 -0.71 -6.47 9.85
CA LEU A 38 -1.73 -6.09 10.83
C LEU A 38 -2.92 -7.05 10.80
N ILE A 39 -3.44 -7.36 9.61
CA ILE A 39 -4.58 -8.30 9.47
C ILE A 39 -4.21 -9.67 10.02
N ILE A 40 -3.04 -10.19 9.65
CA ILE A 40 -2.49 -11.45 10.19
C ILE A 40 -2.43 -11.41 11.72
N GLY A 41 -1.91 -10.31 12.28
CA GLY A 41 -1.79 -10.14 13.73
C GLY A 41 -3.16 -10.12 14.43
N VAL A 42 -4.14 -9.40 13.87
CA VAL A 42 -5.49 -9.31 14.43
C VAL A 42 -6.21 -10.66 14.37
N GLU A 43 -6.13 -11.38 13.23
CA GLU A 43 -6.69 -12.73 13.11
C GLU A 43 -6.08 -13.68 14.13
N GLN A 44 -4.76 -13.62 14.31
CA GLN A 44 -4.05 -14.47 15.25
C GLN A 44 -4.42 -14.17 16.70
N LEU A 45 -4.62 -12.89 17.04
CA LEU A 45 -5.05 -12.45 18.36
C LEU A 45 -6.51 -12.85 18.65
N ALA A 46 -7.40 -12.73 17.66
CA ALA A 46 -8.78 -13.17 17.77
C ALA A 46 -8.87 -14.69 17.97
N ALA A 47 -8.09 -15.46 17.20
CA ALA A 47 -8.00 -16.92 17.35
C ALA A 47 -7.49 -17.31 18.75
N TYR A 48 -6.48 -16.62 19.27
CA TYR A 48 -5.98 -16.82 20.64
C TYR A 48 -7.06 -16.53 21.69
N ALA A 49 -7.84 -15.45 21.53
CA ALA A 49 -8.90 -15.11 22.47
C ALA A 49 -10.00 -16.19 22.55
N VAL A 50 -10.32 -16.85 21.43
CA VAL A 50 -11.34 -17.90 21.37
C VAL A 50 -10.81 -19.25 21.87
N THR A 51 -9.60 -19.62 21.43
CA THR A 51 -9.06 -20.97 21.67
C THR A 51 -8.17 -21.06 22.90
N GLN A 52 -7.79 -19.93 23.50
CA GLN A 52 -6.90 -19.80 24.67
C GLN A 52 -5.48 -20.35 24.45
N HIS A 53 -5.08 -20.61 23.19
CA HIS A 53 -3.73 -21.00 22.83
C HIS A 53 -3.37 -20.49 21.42
N PHE A 54 -2.08 -20.40 21.11
CA PHE A 54 -1.64 -19.97 19.78
C PHE A 54 -1.83 -21.09 18.77
N ILE A 55 -2.61 -20.81 17.72
CA ILE A 55 -2.86 -21.72 16.60
C ILE A 55 -2.42 -20.99 15.34
N ASN A 56 -1.60 -21.59 14.48
CA ASN A 56 -1.36 -21.01 13.16
C ASN A 56 -2.66 -21.04 12.35
N THR A 57 -3.43 -19.95 12.39
CA THR A 57 -4.74 -19.83 11.71
C THR A 57 -4.58 -20.07 10.21
N TYR A 58 -3.47 -19.59 9.64
CA TYR A 58 -3.20 -19.66 8.22
C TYR A 58 -2.95 -21.07 7.70
N THR A 59 -2.28 -21.91 8.50
CA THR A 59 -2.10 -23.34 8.17
C THR A 59 -3.28 -24.18 8.61
N ASN A 60 -3.88 -23.91 9.77
CA ASN A 60 -4.88 -24.80 10.37
C ASN A 60 -6.32 -24.53 9.94
N VAL A 61 -6.66 -23.30 9.54
CA VAL A 61 -8.01 -22.94 9.06
C VAL A 61 -8.03 -22.86 7.54
N TYR A 62 -7.07 -22.15 6.95
CA TYR A 62 -7.03 -21.94 5.49
C TYR A 62 -6.26 -23.04 4.73
N ASN A 63 -5.61 -23.98 5.44
CA ASN A 63 -4.85 -25.11 4.88
C ASN A 63 -3.74 -24.73 3.87
N ASN A 64 -3.40 -23.44 3.75
CA ASN A 64 -2.34 -22.94 2.88
C ASN A 64 -1.91 -21.53 3.30
N ALA A 65 -0.93 -21.45 4.19
CA ALA A 65 -0.52 -20.15 4.74
C ALA A 65 0.09 -19.22 3.68
N PHE A 66 0.93 -19.76 2.80
CA PHE A 66 1.62 -18.96 1.78
C PHE A 66 0.62 -18.34 0.79
N GLN A 67 -0.29 -19.14 0.26
CA GLN A 67 -1.30 -18.66 -0.70
C GLN A 67 -2.20 -17.61 -0.07
N THR A 68 -2.64 -17.81 1.18
CA THR A 68 -3.54 -16.87 1.84
C THR A 68 -2.85 -15.54 2.16
N ILE A 69 -1.60 -15.56 2.65
CA ILE A 69 -0.82 -14.33 2.88
C ILE A 69 -0.57 -13.59 1.57
N LEU A 70 -0.24 -14.32 0.50
CA LEU A 70 -0.04 -13.74 -0.83
C LEU A 70 -1.31 -13.07 -1.33
N TRP A 71 -2.48 -13.68 -1.14
CA TRP A 71 -3.76 -13.06 -1.52
C TRP A 71 -4.04 -11.79 -0.74
N HIS A 72 -3.85 -11.79 0.58
CA HIS A 72 -4.00 -10.57 1.38
C HIS A 72 -3.10 -9.45 0.86
N PHE A 73 -1.82 -9.78 0.65
CA PHE A 73 -0.85 -8.82 0.14
C PHE A 73 -1.27 -8.24 -1.21
N ILE A 74 -1.65 -9.09 -2.18
CA ILE A 74 -2.06 -8.64 -3.52
C ILE A 74 -3.31 -7.76 -3.43
N SER A 75 -4.34 -8.18 -2.70
CA SER A 75 -5.58 -7.41 -2.59
C SER A 75 -5.34 -6.03 -1.96
N ILE A 76 -4.56 -5.98 -0.88
CA ILE A 76 -4.22 -4.73 -0.21
C ILE A 76 -3.34 -3.86 -1.12
N PHE A 77 -2.33 -4.45 -1.75
CA PHE A 77 -1.46 -3.73 -2.66
C PHE A 77 -2.26 -3.08 -3.78
N VAL A 78 -3.20 -3.79 -4.41
CA VAL A 78 -4.07 -3.23 -5.45
C VAL A 78 -4.90 -2.06 -4.94
N VAL A 79 -5.51 -2.20 -3.75
CA VAL A 79 -6.33 -1.11 -3.16
C VAL A 79 -5.48 0.11 -2.84
N VAL A 80 -4.35 -0.08 -2.15
CA VAL A 80 -3.45 1.02 -1.78
C VAL A 80 -2.85 1.66 -3.03
N ALA A 81 -2.38 0.87 -4.00
CA ALA A 81 -1.85 1.37 -5.26
C ALA A 81 -2.88 2.19 -6.04
N PHE A 82 -4.13 1.72 -6.10
CA PHE A 82 -5.22 2.44 -6.76
C PHE A 82 -5.45 3.80 -6.13
N TRP A 83 -5.62 3.85 -4.80
CA TRP A 83 -5.85 5.11 -4.09
C TRP A 83 -4.64 6.04 -4.14
N SER A 84 -3.42 5.53 -4.00
CA SER A 84 -2.20 6.32 -4.13
C SER A 84 -2.02 6.87 -5.55
N LEU A 85 -2.42 6.14 -6.57
CA LEU A 85 -2.39 6.61 -7.96
C LEU A 85 -3.43 7.71 -8.19
N LEU A 86 -4.65 7.57 -7.66
CA LEU A 86 -5.63 8.66 -7.71
C LEU A 86 -5.11 9.91 -6.99
N ASP A 87 -4.56 9.76 -5.79
CA ASP A 87 -4.02 10.87 -4.99
C ASP A 87 -2.82 11.57 -5.67
N THR A 88 -1.95 10.80 -6.33
CA THR A 88 -0.74 11.36 -6.97
C THR A 88 -1.04 12.06 -8.29
N PHE A 89 -2.05 11.61 -9.04
CA PHE A 89 -2.28 12.04 -10.44
C PHE A 89 -3.62 12.76 -10.67
N THR A 90 -4.48 12.88 -9.66
CA THR A 90 -5.70 13.71 -9.76
C THR A 90 -5.37 15.09 -9.21
N GLU A 91 -5.61 16.13 -10.02
CA GLU A 91 -5.40 17.52 -9.60
C GLU A 91 -6.42 17.87 -8.49
N GLU A 92 -5.95 18.56 -7.44
CA GLU A 92 -6.86 19.13 -6.44
C GLU A 92 -7.75 20.18 -7.12
N PRO A 93 -9.07 20.18 -6.86
CA PRO A 93 -9.96 21.18 -7.43
C PRO A 93 -9.52 22.57 -6.98
N GLU A 94 -9.35 23.50 -7.93
CA GLU A 94 -9.06 24.89 -7.62
C GLU A 94 -10.13 25.41 -6.66
N ALA A 95 -9.69 25.87 -5.47
CA ALA A 95 -10.57 26.58 -4.57
C ALA A 95 -11.08 27.82 -5.32
N ILE A 96 -12.39 27.91 -5.51
CA ILE A 96 -13.04 29.13 -5.97
C ILE A 96 -12.90 30.12 -4.81
N ASP A 97 -11.88 30.97 -4.88
CA ASP A 97 -11.74 32.13 -4.01
C ASP A 97 -12.91 33.10 -4.33
N ASP A 98 -13.90 33.17 -3.44
CA ASP A 98 -14.96 34.20 -3.42
C ASP A 98 -14.47 35.50 -2.78
#